data_AF-A0A0Q8RF72-F1
#
_entry.id   AF-A0A0Q8RF72-F1
#
_cell.length_a   1.000
_cell.length_b   1.000
_cell.length_c   1.000
_cell.angle_alpha   90.00
_cell.angle_beta   90.00
_cell.angle_gamma   90.00
#
_symmetry.space_group_name_H-M   'P 1'
#
loop_
_entity.id
_entity.type
_entity.pdbx_description
1 polymer ?
#
loop_
_entity_poly.entity_id
_entity_poly.type
_entity_poly.pdbx_seq_one_letter_code
_entity_poly.pdbx_strand_id
1 'polypeptide(L)'
;MSNFYQYFRENMESLGLPAPVSLFGSLQTALANAAAFIAHIDKFGQRITVGEMVGAGLRAEKLGAIATMGAAFYVGAVIGSIAVATGRTLSGGVSLADVMWDIRCNGLYRPWLADTMRRHPVLYDARVIGRSLYQARMTL
;
A
#
# COMPACT_ATOMS: atom_id res chain seq x y z
N MET A 1 21.02 -5.63 -1.04
CA MET A 1 19.66 -5.03 -1.11
C MET A 1 19.06 -5.11 0.28
N SER A 2 18.36 -4.08 0.75
CA SER A 2 17.70 -4.12 2.06
C SER A 2 16.65 -5.24 2.07
N ASN A 3 16.65 -6.09 3.10
CA ASN A 3 15.62 -7.13 3.28
C ASN A 3 14.19 -6.54 3.21
N PHE A 4 14.05 -5.26 3.58
CA PHE A 4 12.81 -4.49 3.46
C PHE A 4 12.25 -4.47 2.04
N TYR A 5 13.00 -3.98 1.04
CA TYR A 5 12.42 -3.80 -0.31
C TYR A 5 12.06 -5.14 -0.94
N GLN A 6 12.83 -6.19 -0.66
CA GLN A 6 12.50 -7.52 -1.12
C GLN A 6 11.13 -7.98 -0.60
N TYR A 7 10.90 -7.91 0.72
CA TYR A 7 9.61 -8.30 1.30
C TYR A 7 8.46 -7.38 0.90
N PHE A 8 8.74 -6.08 0.74
CA PHE A 8 7.76 -5.13 0.24
C PHE A 8 7.32 -5.49 -1.18
N ARG A 9 8.29 -5.74 -2.06
CA ARG A 9 8.05 -6.10 -3.47
C ARG A 9 7.32 -7.42 -3.58
N GLU A 10 7.73 -8.45 -2.82
CA GLU A 10 7.04 -9.75 -2.80
C GLU A 10 5.56 -9.61 -2.44
N ASN A 11 5.21 -8.79 -1.44
CA ASN A 11 3.81 -8.59 -1.08
C ASN A 11 3.04 -7.83 -2.18
N MET A 12 3.61 -6.77 -2.75
CA MET A 12 3.00 -6.01 -3.84
C MET A 12 2.82 -6.85 -5.12
N GLU A 13 3.82 -7.63 -5.51
CA GLU A 13 3.76 -8.55 -6.65
C GLU A 13 2.71 -9.64 -6.45
N SER A 14 2.54 -10.14 -5.22
CA SER A 14 1.47 -11.09 -4.90
C SER A 14 0.05 -10.52 -5.08
N LEU A 15 -0.07 -9.20 -5.08
CA LEU A 15 -1.30 -8.46 -5.35
C LEU A 15 -1.41 -8.00 -6.82
N GLY A 16 -0.43 -8.33 -7.66
CA GLY A 16 -0.34 -7.86 -9.04
C GLY A 16 -0.01 -6.37 -9.17
N LEU A 17 0.48 -5.73 -8.10
CA LEU A 17 0.66 -4.29 -8.02
C LEU A 17 2.09 -3.86 -8.33
N PRO A 18 2.29 -2.78 -9.11
CA PRO A 18 3.61 -2.23 -9.37
C PRO A 18 4.22 -1.60 -8.10
N ALA A 19 5.49 -1.94 -7.85
CA ALA A 19 6.30 -1.46 -6.73
C ALA A 19 7.65 -0.92 -7.20
N PRO A 20 7.70 0.29 -7.81
CA PRO A 20 8.94 0.85 -8.33
C PRO A 20 9.98 1.08 -7.21
N VAL A 21 11.21 0.60 -7.41
CA VAL A 21 12.34 0.82 -6.48
C VAL A 21 12.53 2.31 -6.15
N SER A 22 12.32 3.20 -7.13
CA SER A 22 12.46 4.64 -6.95
C SER A 22 11.48 5.24 -5.93
N LEU A 23 10.35 4.58 -5.68
CA LEU A 23 9.34 5.03 -4.73
C LEU A 23 9.40 4.26 -3.40
N PHE A 24 9.84 2.99 -3.42
CA PHE A 24 9.70 2.10 -2.26
C PHE A 24 11.00 1.40 -1.84
N GLY A 25 12.15 1.76 -2.42
CA GLY A 25 13.43 1.08 -2.22
C GLY A 25 13.97 1.07 -0.78
N SER A 26 13.43 1.92 0.10
CA SER A 26 13.72 1.93 1.53
C SER A 26 12.45 2.20 2.33
N LEU A 27 12.46 1.85 3.63
CA LEU A 27 11.35 2.12 4.53
C LEU A 27 11.01 3.61 4.59
N GLN A 28 12.01 4.50 4.70
CA GLN A 28 11.80 5.94 4.74
C GLN A 28 11.20 6.48 3.44
N THR A 29 11.70 6.03 2.28
CA THR A 29 11.13 6.44 0.99
C THR A 29 9.70 5.94 0.83
N ALA A 30 9.42 4.70 1.27
CA ALA A 30 8.08 4.13 1.21
C ALA A 30 7.09 4.85 2.13
N LEU A 31 7.47 5.16 3.36
CA LEU A 31 6.68 5.94 4.31
C LEU A 31 6.40 7.37 3.80
N ALA A 32 7.41 8.04 3.26
CA ALA A 32 7.26 9.39 2.70
C ALA A 32 6.27 9.41 1.53
N ASN A 33 6.37 8.43 0.61
CA ASN A 33 5.44 8.31 -0.50
C ASN A 33 4.03 7.90 -0.03
N ALA A 34 3.91 7.01 0.95
CA ALA A 34 2.62 6.66 1.55
C ALA A 34 1.94 7.89 2.18
N ALA A 35 2.68 8.73 2.90
CA ALA A 35 2.17 9.97 3.45
C ALA A 35 1.68 10.94 2.35
N ALA A 36 2.46 11.09 1.28
CA ALA A 36 2.06 11.91 0.13
C ALA A 36 0.78 11.38 -0.53
N PHE A 37 0.67 10.07 -0.72
CA PHE A 37 -0.53 9.44 -1.28
C PHE A 37 -1.76 9.67 -0.40
N ILE A 38 -1.61 9.53 0.92
CA ILE A 38 -2.69 9.81 1.88
C ILE A 38 -3.11 11.28 1.79
N ALA A 39 -2.18 12.22 1.68
CA ALA A 39 -2.50 13.63 1.53
C ALA A 39 -3.30 13.91 0.25
N HIS A 40 -3.00 13.21 -0.85
CA HIS A 40 -3.82 13.27 -2.07
C HIS A 40 -5.22 12.68 -1.85
N ILE A 41 -5.34 11.54 -1.17
CA ILE A 41 -6.65 10.95 -0.83
C ILE A 41 -7.46 11.87 0.08
N ASP A 42 -6.83 12.51 1.07
CA ASP A 42 -7.49 13.46 1.97
C ASP A 42 -8.00 14.69 1.20
N LYS A 43 -7.27 15.13 0.16
CA LYS A 43 -7.61 16.29 -0.66
C LYS A 43 -8.69 16.01 -1.71
N PHE A 44 -8.65 14.85 -2.37
CA PHE A 44 -9.50 14.55 -3.53
C PHE A 44 -10.57 13.48 -3.25
N GLY A 45 -10.49 12.79 -2.11
CA GLY A 45 -11.44 11.77 -1.67
C GLY A 45 -10.99 10.34 -1.96
N GLN A 46 -11.61 9.38 -1.26
CA GLN A 46 -11.22 7.95 -1.30
C GLN A 46 -11.65 7.21 -2.58
N ARG A 47 -12.48 7.84 -3.41
CA ARG A 47 -13.02 7.23 -4.64
C ARG A 47 -12.20 7.57 -5.89
N ILE A 48 -11.17 8.38 -5.74
CA ILE A 48 -10.27 8.71 -6.84
C ILE A 48 -9.46 7.49 -7.25
N THR A 49 -9.02 7.50 -8.50
CA THR A 49 -8.16 6.50 -9.09
C THR A 49 -6.69 6.88 -8.95
N VAL A 50 -5.78 5.91 -9.12
CA VAL A 50 -4.34 6.18 -9.15
C VAL A 50 -3.98 7.13 -10.31
N GLY A 51 -4.69 7.05 -11.44
CA GLY A 51 -4.53 7.94 -12.58
C GLY A 51 -4.89 9.39 -12.25
N GLU A 52 -5.96 9.60 -11.49
CA GLU A 52 -6.35 10.93 -11.01
C GLU A 52 -5.33 11.48 -10.00
N MET A 53 -4.76 10.63 -9.14
CA MET A 53 -3.66 11.05 -8.25
C MET A 53 -2.42 11.48 -9.02
N VAL A 54 -2.03 10.73 -10.06
CA VAL A 54 -0.91 11.06 -10.96
C VAL A 54 -1.18 12.37 -11.70
N GLY A 55 -2.37 12.52 -12.27
CA GLY A 55 -2.82 13.75 -12.93
C GLY A 55 -2.88 14.96 -11.98
N ALA A 56 -3.17 14.74 -10.70
CA ALA A 56 -3.22 15.76 -9.67
C ALA A 56 -1.83 16.18 -9.13
N GLY A 57 -0.74 15.71 -9.73
CA GLY A 57 0.63 16.15 -9.43
C GLY A 57 1.51 15.11 -8.74
N LEU A 58 1.02 13.89 -8.53
CA LEU A 58 1.86 12.80 -8.04
C LEU A 58 2.81 12.35 -9.17
N ARG A 59 4.13 12.57 -8.99
CA ARG A 59 5.18 12.16 -9.94
C ARG A 59 5.41 10.64 -9.92
N ALA A 60 4.39 9.88 -10.27
CA ALA A 60 4.39 8.43 -10.24
C ALA A 60 4.00 7.85 -11.62
N GLU A 61 4.68 8.30 -12.67
CA GLU A 61 4.48 7.86 -14.06
C GLU A 61 4.53 6.33 -14.21
N LYS A 62 5.36 5.66 -13.39
CA LYS A 62 5.47 4.20 -13.34
C LYS A 62 4.25 3.48 -12.76
N LEU A 63 3.30 4.22 -12.18
CA LEU A 63 2.00 3.69 -11.72
C LEU A 63 0.90 3.84 -12.78
N GLY A 64 1.21 4.33 -13.98
CA GLY A 64 0.24 4.46 -15.08
C GLY A 64 -0.43 3.13 -15.47
N ALA A 65 0.24 1.99 -15.25
CA ALA A 65 -0.31 0.66 -15.52
C ALA A 65 -1.53 0.30 -14.64
N ILE A 66 -1.69 0.97 -13.51
CA ILE A 66 -2.83 0.79 -12.58
C ILE A 66 -3.68 2.06 -12.49
N ALA A 67 -3.67 2.91 -13.52
CA ALA A 67 -4.35 4.20 -13.49
C ALA A 67 -5.85 4.11 -13.18
N THR A 68 -6.52 3.02 -13.55
CA THR A 68 -7.96 2.78 -13.28
C THR A 68 -8.25 2.21 -11.89
N MET A 69 -7.21 1.83 -11.14
CA MET A 69 -7.35 1.25 -9.82
C MET A 69 -7.76 2.31 -8.81
N GLY A 70 -8.64 1.94 -7.87
CA GLY A 70 -8.97 2.80 -6.74
C GLY A 70 -7.72 3.16 -5.93
N ALA A 71 -7.48 4.46 -5.74
CA ALA A 71 -6.34 4.96 -5.00
C ALA A 71 -6.30 4.47 -3.56
N ALA A 72 -7.45 4.41 -2.88
CA ALA A 72 -7.55 3.89 -1.52
C ALA A 72 -7.07 2.43 -1.40
N PHE A 73 -7.30 1.62 -2.43
CA PHE A 73 -6.80 0.24 -2.46
C PHE A 73 -5.30 0.19 -2.68
N TYR A 74 -4.77 0.94 -3.65
CA TYR A 74 -3.34 0.98 -3.91
C TYR A 74 -2.56 1.49 -2.70
N VAL A 75 -3.01 2.57 -2.07
CA VAL A 75 -2.40 3.14 -0.86
C VAL A 75 -2.52 2.17 0.32
N GLY A 76 -3.66 1.49 0.46
CA GLY A 76 -3.82 0.41 1.43
C GLY A 76 -2.81 -0.72 1.20
N ALA A 77 -2.54 -1.11 -0.04
CA ALA A 77 -1.56 -2.14 -0.37
C ALA A 77 -0.12 -1.70 -0.09
N VAL A 78 0.22 -0.44 -0.37
CA VAL A 78 1.53 0.13 -0.01
C VAL A 78 1.73 0.07 1.50
N ILE A 79 0.75 0.50 2.28
CA ILE A 79 0.84 0.52 3.75
C ILE A 79 0.89 -0.91 4.32
N GLY A 80 0.05 -1.82 3.81
CA GLY A 80 0.08 -3.23 4.19
C GLY A 80 1.44 -3.88 3.88
N SER A 81 2.03 -3.53 2.73
CA SER A 81 3.35 -4.03 2.33
C SER A 81 4.50 -3.43 3.15
N ILE A 82 4.39 -2.17 3.59
CA ILE A 82 5.32 -1.58 4.58
C ILE A 82 5.25 -2.39 5.87
N ALA A 83 4.05 -2.63 6.40
CA ALA A 83 3.89 -3.40 7.62
C ALA A 83 4.42 -4.83 7.47
N VAL A 84 4.11 -5.54 6.37
CA VAL A 84 4.65 -6.88 6.07
C VAL A 84 6.17 -6.88 6.03
N ALA A 85 6.77 -5.93 5.32
CA ALA A 85 8.21 -5.83 5.22
C ALA A 85 8.84 -5.51 6.58
N THR A 86 8.32 -4.52 7.29
CA THR A 86 8.76 -4.11 8.63
C THR A 86 8.63 -5.25 9.64
N GLY A 87 7.48 -5.92 9.71
CA GLY A 87 7.25 -7.03 10.64
C GLY A 87 7.99 -8.31 10.28
N ARG A 88 8.27 -8.60 9.00
CA ARG A 88 9.22 -9.67 8.65
C ARG A 88 10.66 -9.34 9.01
N THR A 89 11.03 -8.06 8.96
CA THR A 89 12.36 -7.61 9.41
C THR A 89 12.51 -7.52 10.93
N LEU A 90 11.41 -7.39 11.68
CA LEU A 90 11.44 -7.16 13.14
C LEU A 90 10.84 -8.30 13.99
N SER A 91 9.88 -9.10 13.50
CA SER A 91 9.08 -10.02 14.35
C SER A 91 8.60 -11.33 13.70
N GLY A 92 8.98 -11.69 12.46
CA GLY A 92 8.63 -13.01 11.88
C GLY A 92 7.15 -13.23 11.54
N GLY A 93 6.31 -12.19 11.61
CA GLY A 93 4.88 -12.24 11.28
C GLY A 93 4.22 -10.87 11.40
N VAL A 94 3.05 -10.69 10.76
CA VAL A 94 2.31 -9.42 10.77
C VAL A 94 0.83 -9.66 11.04
N SER A 95 0.35 -9.16 12.18
CA SER A 95 -1.08 -9.08 12.51
C SER A 95 -1.64 -7.70 12.13
N LEU A 96 -2.97 -7.58 12.05
CA LEU A 96 -3.63 -6.28 11.88
C LEU A 96 -3.24 -5.29 12.98
N ALA A 97 -3.04 -5.76 14.21
CA ALA A 97 -2.63 -4.90 15.32
C ALA A 97 -1.23 -4.29 15.06
N ASP A 98 -0.31 -5.08 14.51
CA ASP A 98 1.04 -4.61 14.15
C ASP A 98 0.98 -3.57 13.03
N VAL A 99 0.15 -3.81 12.01
CA VAL A 99 -0.11 -2.85 10.93
C VAL A 99 -0.65 -1.54 11.50
N MET A 100 -1.66 -1.60 12.37
CA MET A 100 -2.29 -0.42 12.96
C MET A 100 -1.36 0.33 13.94
N TRP A 101 -0.47 -0.40 14.62
CA TRP A 101 0.57 0.18 15.47
C TRP A 101 1.60 0.93 14.64
N ASP A 102 2.14 0.29 13.59
CA ASP A 102 3.15 0.88 12.71
C ASP A 102 2.61 2.13 12.01
N ILE A 103 1.37 2.06 11.51
CA ILE A 103 0.67 3.21 10.92
C ILE A 103 0.54 4.38 11.93
N ARG A 104 0.22 4.10 13.19
CA ARG A 104 0.09 5.14 14.22
C ARG A 104 1.42 5.76 14.59
N CYS A 105 2.45 4.95 14.81
CA CYS A 105 3.79 5.43 15.12
C CYS A 105 4.38 6.28 13.99
N ASN A 106 4.03 5.99 12.74
CA ASN A 106 4.50 6.74 11.58
C ASN A 106 3.54 7.86 11.12
N GLY A 107 2.48 8.17 11.88
CA GLY A 107 1.56 9.28 11.56
C GLY A 107 0.70 9.06 10.29
N LEU A 108 0.62 7.82 9.80
CA LEU A 108 -0.14 7.45 8.60
C LEU A 108 -1.61 7.09 8.91
N TYR A 109 -2.02 7.17 10.19
CA TYR A 109 -3.35 6.74 10.61
C TYR A 109 -4.46 7.59 9.99
N ARG A 110 -5.46 6.92 9.41
CA ARG A 110 -6.71 7.52 8.94
C ARG A 110 -7.90 6.65 9.32
N PRO A 111 -9.08 7.23 9.64
CA PRO A 111 -10.27 6.45 9.99
C PRO A 111 -10.69 5.45 8.90
N TRP A 112 -10.54 5.83 7.62
CA TRP A 112 -10.87 4.98 6.48
C TRP A 112 -9.91 3.82 6.27
N LEU A 113 -8.66 3.99 6.70
CA LEU A 113 -7.61 3.00 6.51
C LEU A 113 -7.86 1.76 7.37
N ALA A 114 -8.31 1.96 8.62
CA ALA A 114 -8.71 0.87 9.51
C ALA A 114 -9.83 0.03 8.88
N ASP A 115 -10.85 0.69 8.32
CA ASP A 115 -11.98 0.00 7.69
C ASP A 115 -11.57 -0.69 6.38
N THR A 116 -10.65 -0.08 5.60
CA THR A 116 -10.09 -0.69 4.38
C THR A 116 -9.27 -1.93 4.69
N MET A 117 -8.40 -1.89 5.71
CA MET A 117 -7.60 -3.05 6.15
C MET A 117 -8.48 -4.17 6.70
N ARG A 118 -9.56 -3.81 7.41
CA ARG A 118 -10.55 -4.79 7.91
C ARG A 118 -11.33 -5.45 6.77
N ARG A 119 -11.73 -4.67 5.77
CA ARG A 119 -12.46 -5.17 4.58
C ARG A 119 -11.56 -5.98 3.63
N HIS A 120 -10.25 -5.69 3.62
CA HIS A 120 -9.29 -6.30 2.73
C HIS A 120 -8.08 -6.85 3.52
N PRO A 121 -8.25 -7.97 4.27
CA PRO A 121 -7.15 -8.59 5.00
C PRO A 121 -6.01 -9.06 4.08
N VAL A 122 -6.33 -9.26 2.81
CA VAL A 122 -5.37 -9.56 1.72
C VAL A 122 -4.23 -8.53 1.61
N LEU A 123 -4.39 -7.31 2.12
CA LEU A 123 -3.36 -6.27 2.05
C LEU A 123 -2.12 -6.58 2.92
N TYR A 124 -2.30 -7.29 4.03
CA TYR A 124 -1.23 -7.57 5.00
C TYR A 124 -1.08 -9.06 5.35
N ASP A 125 -2.14 -9.87 5.22
CA ASP A 125 -2.07 -11.29 5.57
C ASP A 125 -1.76 -12.18 4.35
N ALA A 126 -0.55 -12.75 4.34
CA ALA A 126 -0.05 -13.65 3.31
C ALA A 126 -0.77 -15.00 3.20
N ARG A 127 -1.59 -15.36 4.19
CA ARG A 127 -2.27 -16.67 4.27
C ARG A 127 -3.64 -16.67 3.56
N VAL A 128 -4.12 -15.50 3.12
CA VAL A 128 -5.41 -15.37 2.43
C VAL A 128 -5.31 -15.98 1.03
N ILE A 129 -6.16 -16.96 0.73
CA ILE A 129 -6.22 -17.65 -0.57
C ILE A 129 -6.89 -16.73 -1.61
N GLY A 130 -6.33 -16.64 -2.83
CA GLY A 130 -6.92 -15.89 -3.95
C GLY A 130 -6.46 -14.43 -4.10
N ARG A 131 -5.26 -14.06 -3.61
CA ARG A 131 -4.75 -12.68 -3.61
C ARG A 131 -4.62 -12.06 -5.02
N SER A 132 -4.22 -12.86 -6.01
CA SER A 132 -4.08 -12.41 -7.41
C SER A 132 -5.42 -12.04 -8.08
N LEU A 133 -6.55 -12.59 -7.59
CA LEU A 133 -7.89 -12.32 -8.14
C LEU A 133 -8.49 -10.99 -7.65
N TYR A 134 -7.95 -10.42 -6.56
CA TYR A 134 -8.48 -9.17 -5.99
C TYR A 134 -8.20 -7.95 -6.87
N GLN A 135 -7.11 -7.95 -7.64
CA GLN A 135 -6.81 -6.88 -8.60
C GLN A 135 -7.92 -6.72 -9.65
N ALA A 136 -8.42 -7.85 -10.17
CA ALA A 136 -9.48 -7.87 -11.17
C ALA A 136 -10.82 -7.36 -10.63
N ARG A 137 -11.08 -7.50 -9.32
CA ARG A 137 -12.33 -7.07 -8.69
C ARG A 137 -12.34 -5.59 -8.26
N MET A 138 -11.18 -4.92 -8.27
CA MET A 138 -11.04 -3.52 -7.85
C MET A 138 -10.77 -2.55 -9.00
N THR A 139 -10.89 -3.03 -10.24
CA THR A 139 -11.21 -2.15 -11.37
C THR A 139 -12.69 -1.76 -11.21
N LEU A 140 -12.97 -0.45 -11.17
CA LEU A 140 -14.33 0.08 -11.03
C LEU A 140 -15.27 -0.47 -12.09
#